data_AF-A0A098TRN7-F1
#
_entry.id   AF-A0A098TRN7-F1
#
_cell.length_a   1.000
_cell.length_b   1.000
_cell.length_c   1.000
_cell.angle_alpha   90.00
_cell.angle_beta   90.00
_cell.angle_gamma   90.00
#
_symmetry.space_group_name_H-M   'P 1'
#
loop_
_entity.id
_entity.type
_entity.pdbx_description
1 polymer ?
#
loop_
_entity_poly.entity_id
_entity_poly.type
_entity_poly.pdbx_seq_one_letter_code
_entity_poly.pdbx_strand_id
1 'polypeptide(L)'
;MSNLTAVMSSSSDEAAVIDLESALPPTSPAVSLRAPSLWGIFASTFLTVFMAELGDKTQLATLLMSAESQAPWVVFAGAGSALVVTSCLGVLLGQWLAKWLSPRVLERAAGISLLAIALWLTWDVVRLSGGLN
;
A
#
# COMPACT_ATOMS: atom_id res chain seq x y z
N MET A 1 51.79 66.00 -9.31
CA MET A 1 51.21 65.56 -10.61
C MET A 1 51.71 64.17 -10.95
N SER A 2 51.36 63.13 -10.17
CA SER A 2 51.86 61.76 -10.44
C SER A 2 50.98 60.61 -9.93
N ASN A 3 49.83 60.86 -9.30
CA ASN A 3 48.94 59.81 -8.78
C ASN A 3 47.54 59.77 -9.40
N LEU A 4 47.30 60.50 -10.49
CA LEU A 4 46.02 60.47 -11.21
C LEU A 4 46.08 59.76 -12.58
N THR A 5 47.27 59.40 -13.05
CA THR A 5 47.46 58.73 -14.35
C THR A 5 47.43 57.20 -14.24
N ALA A 6 47.61 56.64 -13.04
CA ALA A 6 47.61 55.18 -12.82
C ALA A 6 46.19 54.57 -12.74
N VAL A 7 45.17 55.38 -12.47
CA VAL A 7 43.78 54.90 -12.33
C VAL A 7 43.05 54.80 -13.68
N MET A 8 43.55 55.43 -14.75
CA MET A 8 42.91 55.47 -16.07
C MET A 8 43.51 54.51 -17.11
N SER A 9 44.34 53.55 -16.70
CA SER A 9 44.96 52.56 -17.60
C SER A 9 44.52 51.11 -17.34
N SER A 10 43.68 50.85 -16.34
CA SER A 10 43.23 49.48 -16.00
C SER A 10 41.75 49.26 -16.33
N SER A 11 41.27 49.87 -17.42
CA SER A 11 39.87 49.78 -17.86
C SER A 11 39.74 49.09 -19.23
N SER A 12 40.60 48.11 -19.52
CA SER A 12 40.63 47.49 -20.85
C SER A 12 40.60 45.96 -20.90
N ASP A 13 40.71 45.19 -19.80
CA ASP A 13 40.98 43.74 -19.94
C ASP A 13 40.31 42.77 -18.97
N GLU A 14 39.39 43.17 -18.07
CA GLU A 14 38.72 42.19 -17.20
C GLU A 14 37.26 41.96 -17.60
N ALA A 15 37.11 40.86 -18.34
CA ALA A 15 35.89 40.20 -18.69
C ALA A 15 34.90 40.12 -17.52
N ALA A 16 33.81 40.90 -17.59
CA ALA A 16 32.58 40.58 -16.88
C ALA A 16 31.88 39.41 -17.59
N VAL A 17 32.55 38.25 -17.63
CA VAL A 17 31.84 36.98 -17.50
C VAL A 17 31.29 37.04 -16.08
N ILE A 18 30.10 37.62 -15.93
CA ILE A 18 29.34 37.42 -14.70
C ILE A 18 29.11 35.92 -14.67
N ASP A 19 29.86 35.24 -13.80
CA ASP A 19 29.69 33.84 -13.46
C ASP A 19 28.28 33.66 -12.89
N LEU A 20 27.30 33.56 -13.79
CA LEU A 20 25.91 33.17 -13.53
C LEU A 20 25.83 31.73 -13.00
N GLU A 21 26.96 31.04 -12.88
CA GLU A 21 27.11 29.77 -12.18
C GLU A 21 27.07 29.95 -10.64
N SER A 22 27.47 31.12 -10.12
CA SER A 22 27.53 31.39 -8.67
C SER A 22 26.21 31.85 -8.05
N ALA A 23 25.23 32.22 -8.89
CA ALA A 23 23.90 32.70 -8.47
C ALA A 23 22.83 31.60 -8.43
N LEU A 24 23.14 30.37 -8.85
CA LEU A 24 22.28 29.21 -8.64
C LEU A 24 22.49 28.69 -7.21
N PRO A 25 21.43 28.56 -6.39
CA PRO A 25 21.55 27.90 -5.09
C PRO A 25 22.17 26.51 -5.31
N PRO A 26 23.10 26.03 -4.44
CA PRO A 26 23.69 24.71 -4.58
C PRO A 26 22.55 23.71 -4.70
N THR A 27 22.47 23.13 -5.91
CA THR A 27 21.54 22.10 -6.37
C THR A 27 20.56 21.65 -5.30
N SER A 28 19.30 22.05 -5.42
CA SER A 28 18.20 21.44 -4.67
C SER A 28 18.46 19.93 -4.61
N PRO A 29 18.42 19.29 -3.43
CA PRO A 29 18.74 17.87 -3.32
C PRO A 29 17.87 17.17 -4.35
N ALA A 30 18.50 16.49 -5.31
CA ALA A 30 17.78 15.67 -6.25
C ALA A 30 17.04 14.63 -5.41
N VAL A 31 15.75 14.87 -5.15
CA VAL A 31 14.89 13.91 -4.46
C VAL A 31 14.83 12.72 -5.40
N SER A 32 15.69 11.74 -5.14
CA SER A 32 15.72 10.48 -5.86
C SER A 32 14.44 9.75 -5.49
N LEU A 33 13.39 10.02 -6.26
CA LEU A 33 12.15 9.27 -6.25
C LEU A 33 12.46 7.91 -6.86
N ARG A 34 13.10 7.05 -6.07
CA ARG A 34 13.38 5.68 -6.48
C ARG A 34 12.03 5.06 -6.80
N ALA A 35 11.80 4.79 -8.08
CA ALA A 35 10.61 4.08 -8.52
C ALA A 35 10.54 2.77 -7.73
N PRO A 36 9.37 2.46 -7.12
CA PRO A 36 9.22 1.22 -6.38
C PRO A 36 9.51 0.06 -7.34
N SER A 37 10.38 -0.85 -6.93
CA SER A 37 10.66 -2.02 -7.74
C SER A 37 9.40 -2.87 -7.82
N LEU A 38 9.06 -3.38 -9.01
CA LEU A 38 7.92 -4.29 -9.18
C LEU A 38 8.00 -5.48 -8.23
N TRP A 39 9.23 -5.98 -8.01
CA TRP A 39 9.52 -7.00 -7.01
C TRP A 39 9.23 -6.55 -5.58
N GLY A 40 9.56 -5.31 -5.24
CA GLY A 40 9.29 -4.72 -3.94
C GLY A 40 7.79 -4.60 -3.69
N ILE A 41 7.02 -4.14 -4.68
CA ILE A 41 5.55 -4.04 -4.60
C ILE A 41 4.95 -5.45 -4.42
N PHE A 42 5.34 -6.40 -5.27
CA PHE A 42 4.87 -7.78 -5.18
C PHE A 42 5.19 -8.38 -3.80
N ALA A 43 6.43 -8.29 -3.34
CA ALA A 43 6.85 -8.84 -2.06
C ALA A 43 6.14 -8.16 -0.89
N SER A 44 5.98 -6.82 -0.91
CA SER A 44 5.27 -6.12 0.16
C SER A 44 3.80 -6.50 0.22
N THR A 45 3.11 -6.52 -0.92
CA THR A 45 1.69 -6.87 -0.97
C THR A 45 1.48 -8.34 -0.60
N PHE A 46 2.31 -9.24 -1.14
CA PHE A 46 2.27 -10.66 -0.78
C PHE A 46 2.48 -10.85 0.72
N LEU A 47 3.52 -10.25 1.30
CA LEU A 47 3.85 -10.46 2.71
C LEU A 47 2.78 -9.85 3.64
N THR A 48 2.27 -8.66 3.32
CA THR A 48 1.17 -8.03 4.09
C THR A 48 -0.09 -8.88 4.05
N VAL A 49 -0.52 -9.34 2.86
CA VAL A 49 -1.71 -10.18 2.72
C VAL A 49 -1.48 -11.54 3.35
N PHE A 50 -0.32 -12.15 3.13
CA PHE A 50 0.03 -13.44 3.70
C PHE A 50 0.00 -13.40 5.23
N MET A 51 0.56 -12.36 5.86
CA MET A 51 0.49 -12.17 7.31
C MET A 51 -0.93 -11.91 7.82
N ALA A 52 -1.75 -11.17 7.06
CA ALA A 52 -3.14 -10.94 7.42
C ALA A 52 -4.00 -12.21 7.33
N GLU A 53 -3.68 -13.11 6.40
CA GLU A 53 -4.44 -14.34 6.11
C GLU A 53 -3.85 -15.60 6.77
N LEU A 54 -2.67 -15.52 7.40
CA LEU A 54 -1.99 -16.68 7.96
C LEU A 54 -2.79 -17.27 9.13
N GLY A 55 -3.27 -18.50 8.95
CA GLY A 55 -4.09 -19.16 9.97
C GLY A 55 -5.57 -18.77 9.95
N ASP A 56 -6.07 -18.23 8.83
CA ASP A 56 -7.50 -18.08 8.65
C ASP A 56 -8.22 -19.44 8.75
N LYS A 57 -9.45 -19.41 9.28
CA LYS A 57 -10.32 -20.57 9.43
C LYS A 57 -10.54 -21.28 8.09
N THR A 58 -10.51 -20.56 6.97
CA THR A 58 -10.64 -21.16 5.64
C THR A 58 -9.43 -22.04 5.30
N GLN A 59 -8.22 -21.70 5.76
CA GLN A 59 -7.03 -22.54 5.58
C GLN A 59 -7.15 -23.84 6.38
N LEU A 60 -7.60 -23.77 7.62
CA LEU A 60 -7.80 -24.96 8.47
C LEU A 60 -8.94 -25.84 7.92
N ALA A 61 -10.05 -25.23 7.48
CA ALA A 61 -11.14 -25.96 6.83
C ALA A 61 -10.68 -26.67 5.54
N THR A 62 -9.89 -25.99 4.70
CA THR A 62 -9.34 -26.59 3.47
C THR A 62 -8.35 -27.71 3.80
N LEU A 63 -7.51 -27.54 4.82
CA LEU A 63 -6.56 -28.56 5.27
C LEU A 63 -7.29 -29.81 5.81
N LEU A 64 -8.30 -29.63 6.66
CA LEU A 64 -9.11 -30.75 7.18
C LEU A 64 -9.85 -31.47 6.05
N MET A 65 -10.46 -30.72 5.14
CA MET A 65 -11.18 -31.29 3.99
C MET A 65 -10.23 -32.01 3.03
N SER A 66 -9.00 -31.53 2.89
CA SER A 66 -7.94 -32.21 2.14
C SER A 66 -7.41 -33.44 2.87
N ALA A 67 -7.39 -33.44 4.20
CA ALA A 67 -6.93 -34.57 5.01
C ALA A 67 -7.95 -35.73 5.04
N GLU A 68 -9.25 -35.42 4.98
CA GLU A 68 -10.31 -36.44 4.90
C GLU A 68 -10.59 -36.92 3.46
N SER A 69 -10.23 -36.12 2.45
CA SER A 69 -10.45 -36.49 1.06
C SER A 69 -9.41 -37.49 0.55
N GLN A 70 -9.88 -38.58 -0.05
CA GLN A 70 -9.04 -39.53 -0.80
C GLN A 70 -8.44 -38.91 -2.09
N ALA A 71 -8.82 -37.66 -2.43
CA ALA A 71 -8.37 -36.93 -3.61
C ALA A 71 -8.04 -35.45 -3.28
N PRO A 72 -6.84 -35.15 -2.74
CA PRO A 72 -6.45 -33.80 -2.32
C PRO A 72 -6.43 -32.78 -3.46
N TRP A 73 -6.14 -33.21 -4.69
CA TRP A 73 -6.17 -32.35 -5.88
C TRP A 73 -7.57 -31.80 -6.21
N VAL A 74 -8.62 -32.58 -5.92
CA VAL A 74 -10.01 -32.14 -6.14
C VAL A 74 -10.41 -31.08 -5.12
N VAL A 75 -9.96 -31.24 -3.87
CA VAL A 75 -10.17 -30.23 -2.82
C VAL A 75 -9.45 -28.93 -3.16
N PHE A 76 -8.21 -29.02 -3.64
CA PHE A 76 -7.47 -27.85 -4.11
C PHE A 76 -8.19 -27.11 -5.25
N ALA A 77 -8.62 -27.84 -6.29
CA ALA A 77 -9.35 -27.25 -7.40
C ALA A 77 -10.71 -26.65 -6.97
N GLY A 78 -11.43 -27.34 -6.08
CA GLY A 78 -12.70 -26.87 -5.52
C GLY A 78 -12.54 -25.61 -4.67
N ALA A 79 -11.63 -25.62 -3.70
CA ALA A 79 -11.36 -24.46 -2.86
C ALA A 79 -10.81 -23.28 -3.66
N GLY A 80 -9.88 -23.53 -4.60
CA GLY A 80 -9.32 -22.52 -5.48
C GLY A 80 -10.37 -21.88 -6.39
N SER A 81 -11.23 -22.70 -7.02
CA SER A 81 -12.33 -22.17 -7.85
C SER A 81 -13.36 -21.40 -7.04
N ALA A 82 -13.71 -21.88 -5.84
CA ALA A 82 -14.61 -21.18 -4.92
C ALA A 82 -14.04 -19.81 -4.51
N LEU A 83 -12.74 -19.72 -4.22
CA LEU A 83 -12.06 -18.46 -3.92
C LEU A 83 -12.16 -17.49 -5.11
N VAL A 84 -11.80 -17.94 -6.32
CA VAL A 84 -11.86 -17.11 -7.54
C VAL A 84 -13.28 -16.60 -7.80
N VAL A 85 -14.28 -17.47 -7.70
CA VAL A 85 -15.69 -17.09 -7.88
C VAL A 85 -16.12 -16.07 -6.84
N THR A 86 -15.80 -16.31 -5.58
CA THR A 86 -16.17 -15.40 -4.48
C THR A 86 -15.49 -14.03 -4.63
N SER A 87 -14.20 -14.00 -4.97
CA SER A 87 -13.49 -12.75 -5.25
C SER A 87 -14.07 -12.01 -6.46
N CYS A 88 -14.41 -12.73 -7.54
CA CYS A 88 -15.05 -12.14 -8.72
C CYS A 88 -16.40 -11.51 -8.36
N LEU A 89 -17.24 -12.23 -7.63
CA LEU A 89 -18.52 -11.72 -7.14
C LEU A 89 -18.33 -10.50 -6.23
N GLY A 90 -17.36 -10.54 -5.32
CA GLY A 90 -17.03 -9.41 -4.45
C GLY A 90 -16.60 -8.17 -5.23
N VAL A 91 -15.77 -8.33 -6.26
CA VAL A 91 -15.34 -7.23 -7.13
C VAL A 91 -16.51 -6.68 -7.96
N LEU A 92 -17.39 -7.53 -8.49
CA LEU A 92 -18.57 -7.10 -9.25
C LEU A 92 -19.56 -6.34 -8.36
N LEU A 93 -19.87 -6.88 -7.17
CA LEU A 93 -20.72 -6.20 -6.20
C LEU A 93 -20.09 -4.88 -5.73
N GLY A 94 -18.79 -4.88 -5.43
CA GLY A 94 -18.06 -3.68 -5.03
C GLY A 94 -18.07 -2.59 -6.09
N GLN A 95 -17.82 -2.95 -7.35
CA GLN A 95 -17.92 -2.03 -8.50
C GLN A 95 -19.34 -1.51 -8.69
N TRP A 96 -20.34 -2.38 -8.57
CA TRP A 96 -21.74 -1.96 -8.67
C TRP A 96 -22.07 -0.96 -7.56
N LEU A 97 -21.69 -1.26 -6.32
CA LEU A 97 -21.96 -0.42 -5.16
C LEU A 97 -21.20 0.92 -5.22
N ALA A 98 -19.97 0.93 -5.75
CA ALA A 98 -19.17 2.14 -5.96
C ALA A 98 -19.76 3.11 -7.01
N LYS A 99 -20.67 2.65 -7.88
CA LYS A 99 -21.40 3.55 -8.80
C LYS A 99 -22.49 4.36 -8.09
N TRP A 100 -23.02 3.85 -6.97
CA TRP A 100 -24.14 4.46 -6.25
C TRP A 100 -23.69 5.21 -5.00
N LEU A 101 -22.56 4.80 -4.40
CA LEU A 101 -22.04 5.37 -3.16
C LEU A 101 -20.74 6.14 -3.39
N SER A 102 -20.62 7.30 -2.75
CA SER A 102 -19.36 8.06 -2.72
C SER A 102 -18.26 7.23 -2.04
N PRO A 103 -17.00 7.26 -2.52
CA PRO A 103 -15.89 6.50 -1.94
C PRO A 103 -15.73 6.68 -0.42
N ARG A 104 -15.98 7.90 0.07
CA ARG A 104 -15.88 8.23 1.51
C ARG A 104 -16.92 7.49 2.35
N VAL A 105 -18.11 7.26 1.80
CA VAL A 105 -19.17 6.51 2.49
C VAL A 105 -18.81 5.04 2.53
N LEU A 106 -18.25 4.51 1.44
CA LEU A 106 -17.85 3.11 1.33
C LEU A 106 -16.70 2.77 2.31
N GLU A 107 -15.68 3.62 2.39
CA GLU A 107 -14.56 3.47 3.34
C GLU A 107 -15.04 3.51 4.80
N ARG A 108 -15.88 4.48 5.16
CA ARG A 108 -16.44 4.59 6.50
C ARG A 108 -17.34 3.41 6.85
N ALA A 109 -18.19 2.98 5.92
CA ALA A 109 -19.06 1.84 6.11
C ALA A 109 -18.23 0.58 6.35
N ALA A 110 -17.22 0.30 5.52
CA ALA A 110 -16.34 -0.85 5.69
C ALA A 110 -15.64 -0.85 7.06
N GLY A 111 -15.11 0.30 7.48
CA GLY A 111 -14.47 0.44 8.80
C GLY A 111 -15.44 0.23 9.96
N ILE A 112 -16.64 0.82 9.91
CA ILE A 112 -17.67 0.66 10.94
C ILE A 112 -18.16 -0.79 10.99
N SER A 113 -18.38 -1.43 9.85
CA SER A 113 -18.78 -2.83 9.76
C SER A 113 -17.73 -3.75 10.39
N LEU A 114 -16.45 -3.54 10.08
CA LEU A 114 -15.35 -4.29 10.70
C LEU A 114 -15.33 -4.14 12.23
N LEU A 115 -15.47 -2.91 12.72
CA LEU A 115 -15.45 -2.62 14.14
C LEU A 115 -16.67 -3.22 14.86
N ALA A 116 -17.85 -3.16 14.23
CA ALA A 116 -19.07 -3.76 14.73
C ALA A 116 -18.96 -5.29 14.81
N ILE A 117 -18.43 -5.95 13.77
CA ILE A 117 -18.21 -7.41 13.76
C ILE A 117 -17.19 -7.79 14.84
N ALA A 118 -16.10 -7.02 15.00
CA ALA A 118 -15.08 -7.28 16.02
C ALA A 118 -15.65 -7.17 17.44
N LEU A 119 -16.44 -6.13 17.72
CA LEU A 119 -17.13 -5.96 19.00
C LEU A 119 -18.12 -7.09 19.26
N TRP A 120 -18.91 -7.47 18.24
CA TRP A 120 -19.88 -8.55 18.37
C TRP A 120 -19.19 -9.90 18.64
N LEU A 121 -18.16 -10.27 17.88
CA LEU A 121 -17.37 -11.48 18.13
C LEU A 121 -16.77 -11.49 19.54
N THR A 122 -16.24 -10.35 19.99
CA THR A 122 -15.67 -10.23 21.34
C THR A 122 -16.74 -10.44 22.40
N TRP A 123 -17.92 -9.84 22.23
CA TRP A 123 -19.05 -10.00 23.13
C TRP A 123 -19.55 -11.45 23.17
N ASP A 124 -19.68 -12.09 22.01
CA ASP A 124 -20.11 -13.49 21.92
C ASP A 124 -19.12 -14.42 22.60
N VAL A 125 -17.81 -14.21 22.41
CA VAL A 125 -16.76 -14.97 23.11
C VAL A 125 -16.87 -14.81 24.63
N VAL A 126 -17.04 -13.57 25.12
CA VAL A 126 -17.19 -13.31 26.56
C VAL A 126 -18.47 -13.96 27.11
N ARG A 127 -19.60 -13.86 26.40
CA ARG A 127 -20.87 -14.47 26.80
C ARG A 127 -20.81 -15.98 26.85
N LEU A 128 -20.18 -16.61 25.85
CA LEU A 128 -19.97 -18.05 25.80
C LEU A 128 -19.05 -18.51 26.95
N SER A 129 -18.02 -17.73 27.27
CA SER A 129 -17.13 -18.02 28.41
C SER A 129 -17.80 -17.87 29.77
N GLY A 130 -18.76 -16.95 29.91
CA GLY A 130 -19.51 -16.71 31.14
C GLY A 130 -20.64 -17.70 31.40
N GLY A 131 -21.10 -18.43 30.39
CA GLY A 131 -22.20 -19.42 30.49
C GLY A 131 -21.76 -20.85 30.83
N LEU A 132 -20.46 -21.09 31.02
CA LEU A 132 -19.89 -22.40 31.38
C LEU A 132 -19.55 -22.53 32.88
N ASN A 133 -20.00 -21.59 33.72
CA ASN A 133 -19.92 -21.65 35.18
C ASN A 133 -21.28 -21.94 35.81
#